data_AF-A0A4R6U388-F1
#
_entry.id   AF-A0A4R6U388-F1
#
_cell.length_a   1.000
_cell.length_b   1.000
_cell.length_c   1.000
_cell.angle_alpha   90.00
_cell.angle_beta   90.00
_cell.angle_gamma   90.00
#
_symmetry.space_group_name_H-M   'P 1'
#
loop_
_entity.id
_entity.type
_entity.pdbx_description
1 polymer ?
#
loop_
_entity_poly.entity_id
_entity_poly.type
_entity_poly.pdbx_seq_one_letter_code
_entity_poly.pdbx_strand_id
1 'polypeptide(L)'
;MNNPKTITTAAGHRFHPVGHIDEGKHLFQVVEGVDIHEALSYAADLVNMAKTPAFEAGMGNVPLEGNQAWLVYRVLEAAEAVICSAVESLEGEQMKRETAGH
;
A
#
# COMPACT_ATOMS: atom_id res chain seq x y z
N MET A 1 -28.42 16.21 -9.65
CA MET A 1 -27.10 15.73 -10.08
C MET A 1 -26.67 14.65 -9.11
N ASN A 2 -26.65 13.38 -9.54
CA ASN A 2 -26.14 12.28 -8.72
C ASN A 2 -24.62 12.40 -8.68
N ASN A 3 -24.06 12.75 -7.53
CA ASN A 3 -22.62 12.71 -7.34
C ASN A 3 -22.19 11.23 -7.34
N PRO A 4 -21.25 10.78 -8.19
CA PRO A 4 -20.75 9.42 -8.08
C PRO A 4 -20.16 9.25 -6.68
N LYS A 5 -20.58 8.20 -5.97
CA LYS A 5 -19.98 7.86 -4.68
C LYS A 5 -18.50 7.57 -4.91
N THR A 6 -17.63 8.49 -4.51
CA THR A 6 -16.19 8.33 -4.53
C THR A 6 -15.82 7.20 -3.56
N ILE A 7 -15.11 6.20 -4.05
CA ILE A 7 -14.60 5.10 -3.22
C ILE A 7 -13.26 5.59 -2.64
N THR A 8 -13.14 5.52 -1.32
CA THR A 8 -11.95 5.97 -0.60
C THR A 8 -11.24 4.81 0.09
N THR A 9 -9.96 4.97 0.41
CA THR A 9 -9.20 4.05 1.28
C THR A 9 -9.93 3.87 2.62
N ALA A 10 -10.02 2.62 3.06
CA ALA A 10 -10.60 2.24 4.34
C ALA A 10 -9.57 2.46 5.45
N ALA A 11 -10.04 2.61 6.70
CA ALA A 11 -9.17 2.46 7.85
C ALA A 11 -8.60 1.03 7.90
N GLY A 12 -7.40 0.82 7.38
CA GLY A 12 -6.85 -0.53 7.26
C GLY A 12 -5.32 -0.58 7.20
N HIS A 13 -4.78 -1.45 8.05
CA HIS A 13 -3.38 -1.91 8.19
C HIS A 13 -2.32 -0.97 8.80
N ARG A 14 -1.92 -1.35 10.01
CA ARG A 14 -0.75 -0.85 10.73
C ARG A 14 0.36 -1.88 10.63
N PHE A 15 1.42 -1.55 9.91
CA PHE A 15 2.62 -2.39 9.86
C PHE A 15 3.46 -2.17 11.12
N HIS A 16 3.66 -3.25 11.87
CA HIS A 16 4.53 -3.30 13.03
C HIS A 16 5.88 -3.86 12.59
N PRO A 17 7.01 -3.25 12.98
CA PRO A 17 8.31 -3.88 12.74
C PRO A 17 8.35 -5.24 13.43
N VAL A 18 8.72 -6.28 12.69
CA VAL A 18 9.13 -7.54 13.31
C VAL A 18 10.39 -7.24 14.12
N GLY A 19 10.25 -7.15 15.45
CA GLY A 19 11.35 -6.90 16.38
C GLY A 19 11.12 -5.81 17.44
N HIS A 20 10.07 -4.98 17.35
CA HIS A 20 9.72 -4.01 18.41
C HIS A 20 8.20 -3.96 18.59
N ILE A 21 7.67 -4.89 19.39
CA ILE A 21 6.25 -4.94 19.80
C ILE A 21 5.94 -3.93 20.92
N ASP A 22 6.96 -3.43 21.62
CA ASP A 22 6.76 -2.72 22.89
C ASP A 22 6.44 -1.21 22.79
N GLU A 23 6.52 -0.58 21.62
CA GLU A 23 6.38 0.90 21.54
C GLU A 23 5.22 1.42 20.68
N GLY A 24 4.35 0.57 20.14
CA GLY A 24 3.20 1.05 19.33
C GLY A 24 3.60 1.93 18.13
N LYS A 25 4.87 1.91 17.73
CA LYS A 25 5.41 2.72 16.63
C LYS A 25 5.02 2.06 15.31
N HIS A 26 3.93 2.53 14.73
CA HIS A 26 3.56 2.21 13.35
C HIS A 26 4.57 2.92 12.44
N LEU A 27 5.32 2.15 11.66
CA LEU A 27 6.25 2.73 10.69
C LEU A 27 5.51 3.26 9.45
N PHE A 28 4.35 2.67 9.13
CA PHE A 28 3.47 3.10 8.06
C PHE A 28 2.01 2.90 8.47
N GLN A 29 1.19 3.90 8.15
CA GLN A 29 -0.27 3.86 8.29
C GLN A 29 -0.86 4.44 7.01
N VAL A 30 -1.78 3.70 6.38
CA VAL A 30 -2.57 4.24 5.28
C VAL A 30 -3.59 5.22 5.85
N VAL A 31 -3.64 6.44 5.29
CA VAL A 31 -4.62 7.45 5.68
C VAL A 31 -5.97 7.06 5.10
N GLU A 32 -6.98 6.97 5.96
CA GLU A 32 -8.37 6.72 5.56
C GLU A 32 -8.94 7.92 4.80
N GLY A 33 -9.85 7.66 3.86
CA GLY A 33 -10.57 8.72 3.15
C GLY A 33 -9.83 9.31 1.95
N VAL A 34 -8.67 8.75 1.58
CA VAL A 34 -7.96 9.10 0.35
C VAL A 34 -8.68 8.48 -0.83
N ASP A 35 -8.79 9.20 -1.94
CA ASP A 35 -9.37 8.65 -3.17
C ASP A 35 -8.61 7.39 -3.61
N ILE A 36 -9.34 6.33 -3.98
CA ILE A 36 -8.72 5.04 -4.28
C ILE A 36 -7.85 5.07 -5.54
N HIS A 37 -8.15 5.91 -6.53
CA HIS A 37 -7.30 6.08 -7.70
C HIS A 37 -5.99 6.76 -7.30
N GLU A 38 -6.06 7.81 -6.50
CA GLU A 38 -4.88 8.50 -5.98
C GLU A 38 -4.00 7.55 -5.15
N ALA A 39 -4.61 6.77 -4.25
CA ALA A 39 -3.91 5.78 -3.43
C ALA A 39 -3.20 4.72 -4.28
N LEU A 40 -3.89 4.14 -5.28
CA LEU A 40 -3.30 3.15 -6.18
C LEU A 40 -2.20 3.74 -7.06
N SER A 41 -2.32 5.01 -7.46
CA SER A 41 -1.25 5.74 -8.14
C SER A 41 0.00 5.85 -7.26
N TYR A 42 -0.13 6.21 -5.98
CA TYR A 42 0.99 6.23 -5.05
C TYR A 42 1.61 4.84 -4.84
N ALA A 43 0.79 3.78 -4.75
CA ALA A 43 1.31 2.42 -4.67
C ALA A 43 2.13 2.03 -5.92
N ALA A 44 1.67 2.43 -7.10
CA ALA A 44 2.40 2.19 -8.35
C ALA A 44 3.74 2.94 -8.39
N ASP A 45 3.79 4.17 -7.88
CA ASP A 45 5.02 4.95 -7.76
C ASP A 45 6.02 4.28 -6.81
N LEU A 46 5.56 3.80 -5.64
CA LEU A 46 6.39 3.04 -4.69
C LEU A 46 6.96 1.77 -5.33
N VAL A 47 6.14 0.99 -6.03
CA VAL A 47 6.62 -0.19 -6.77
C VAL A 47 7.66 0.20 -7.82
N ASN A 48 7.44 1.31 -8.55
CA ASN A 48 8.40 1.78 -9.55
C ASN A 48 9.74 2.22 -8.93
N MET A 49 9.73 2.83 -7.74
CA MET A 49 10.96 3.17 -7.00
C MET A 49 11.78 1.92 -6.64
N ALA A 50 11.12 0.81 -6.33
CA ALA A 50 11.78 -0.46 -6.04
C ALA A 50 12.35 -1.17 -7.28
N LYS A 51 11.78 -0.93 -8.47
CA LYS A 51 12.18 -1.62 -9.71
C LYS A 51 13.60 -1.33 -10.14
N THR A 52 14.03 -0.07 -10.12
CA THR A 52 15.39 0.31 -10.57
C THR A 52 16.49 -0.42 -9.79
N PRO A 53 16.55 -0.35 -8.44
CA PRO A 53 17.58 -1.06 -7.70
C PRO A 53 17.47 -2.60 -7.83
N ALA A 54 16.25 -3.14 -7.91
CA ALA A 54 16.06 -4.57 -8.14
C ALA A 54 16.56 -5.02 -9.52
N PHE A 55 16.33 -4.21 -10.56
CA PHE A 55 16.78 -4.46 -11.92
C PHE A 55 18.31 -4.42 -12.01
N GLU A 56 18.94 -3.36 -11.48
CA GLU A 56 20.41 -3.23 -11.48
C GLU A 56 21.10 -4.41 -10.76
N ALA A 57 20.50 -4.89 -9.66
CA ALA A 57 20.98 -6.06 -8.94
C ALA A 57 20.78 -7.36 -9.72
N GLY A 58 19.62 -7.54 -10.35
CA GLY A 58 19.35 -8.70 -11.21
C GLY A 58 20.26 -8.78 -12.42
N MET A 59 20.70 -7.63 -12.95
CA MET A 59 21.67 -7.54 -14.05
C MET A 59 23.12 -7.74 -13.59
N GLY A 60 23.38 -7.77 -12.28
CA GLY A 60 24.72 -7.86 -11.71
C GLY A 60 25.53 -6.56 -11.82
N ASN A 61 24.89 -5.43 -12.13
CA ASN A 61 25.56 -4.13 -12.26
C ASN A 61 25.89 -3.54 -10.88
N VAL A 62 24.92 -3.58 -9.95
CA VAL A 62 25.04 -3.04 -8.60
C VAL A 62 24.44 -4.03 -7.60
N PRO A 63 25.20 -4.55 -6.63
CA PRO A 63 24.65 -5.46 -5.63
C PRO A 63 23.65 -4.74 -4.72
N LEU A 64 22.53 -5.40 -4.45
CA LEU A 64 21.50 -4.88 -3.52
C LEU A 64 21.79 -5.40 -2.11
N GLU A 65 22.48 -4.59 -1.29
CA GLU A 65 22.95 -5.01 0.02
C GLU A 65 22.67 -3.98 1.12
N GLY A 66 22.69 -4.45 2.37
CA GLY A 66 22.58 -3.62 3.57
C GLY A 66 21.38 -2.68 3.54
N ASN A 67 21.64 -1.38 3.73
CA ASN A 67 20.60 -0.35 3.80
C ASN A 67 19.78 -0.23 2.51
N GLN A 68 20.35 -0.49 1.34
CA GLN A 68 19.60 -0.40 0.08
C GLN A 68 18.58 -1.54 -0.03
N ALA A 69 18.97 -2.76 0.32
CA ALA A 69 18.05 -3.91 0.37
C ALA A 69 16.91 -3.67 1.37
N TRP A 70 17.24 -3.11 2.55
CA TRP A 70 16.25 -2.75 3.55
C TRP A 70 15.27 -1.69 3.02
N LEU A 71 15.75 -0.62 2.39
CA LEU A 71 14.87 0.42 1.82
C LEU A 71 13.94 -0.12 0.74
N VAL A 72 14.45 -0.96 -0.16
CA VAL A 72 13.62 -1.62 -1.19
C VAL A 72 12.51 -2.44 -0.56
N TYR A 73 12.83 -3.23 0.47
CA TYR A 73 11.84 -4.01 1.22
C TYR A 73 10.77 -3.10 1.86
N ARG A 74 11.17 -2.02 2.53
CA ARG A 74 10.23 -1.09 3.18
C ARG A 74 9.31 -0.37 2.19
N VAL A 75 9.83 -0.02 1.01
CA VAL A 75 9.03 0.60 -0.06
C VAL A 75 7.99 -0.37 -0.60
N LEU A 76 8.35 -1.65 -0.78
CA LEU A 76 7.42 -2.69 -1.22
C LEU A 76 6.35 -2.98 -0.16
N GLU A 77 6.71 -3.07 1.13
CA GLU A 77 5.72 -3.19 2.23
C GLU A 77 4.73 -2.02 2.24
N ALA A 78 5.20 -0.79 2.00
CA ALA A 78 4.32 0.38 1.94
C ALA A 78 3.36 0.32 0.75
N ALA A 79 3.83 -0.13 -0.43
CA ALA A 79 2.97 -0.31 -1.59
C ALA A 79 1.92 -1.41 -1.35
N GLU A 80 2.33 -2.53 -0.77
CA GLU A 80 1.44 -3.65 -0.41
C GLU A 80 0.34 -3.19 0.55
N ALA A 81 0.69 -2.44 1.60
CA ALA A 81 -0.28 -1.90 2.56
C ALA A 81 -1.36 -1.04 1.88
N VAL A 82 -0.97 -0.19 0.92
CA VAL A 82 -1.92 0.63 0.16
C VAL A 82 -2.82 -0.23 -0.72
N ILE A 83 -2.26 -1.24 -1.40
CA ILE A 83 -3.03 -2.17 -2.24
C ILE A 83 -4.04 -2.95 -1.39
N CYS A 84 -3.63 -3.48 -0.24
CA CYS A 84 -4.53 -4.20 0.67
C CYS A 84 -5.67 -3.30 1.16
N SER A 85 -5.37 -2.07 1.59
CA SER A 85 -6.40 -1.10 2.00
C SER A 85 -7.38 -0.78 0.86
N ALA A 86 -6.89 -0.65 -0.37
CA ALA A 86 -7.74 -0.42 -1.54
C ALA A 86 -8.64 -1.64 -1.85
N VAL A 87 -8.11 -2.86 -1.74
CA VAL A 87 -8.89 -4.11 -1.91
C VAL A 87 -10.01 -4.19 -0.87
N GLU A 88 -9.71 -3.97 0.41
CA GLU A 88 -10.72 -3.98 1.48
C GLU A 88 -11.84 -2.96 1.23
N SER A 89 -11.49 -1.74 0.79
CA SER A 89 -12.48 -0.73 0.39
C SER A 89 -13.39 -1.18 -0.74
N LEU A 90 -12.81 -1.78 -1.79
CA LEU A 90 -13.57 -2.24 -2.96
C LEU A 90 -14.51 -3.39 -2.61
N GLU A 91 -14.04 -4.35 -1.82
CA GLU A 91 -14.84 -5.47 -1.31
C GLU A 91 -15.98 -4.98 -0.42
N GLY A 92 -15.70 -4.03 0.49
CA GLY A 92 -16.71 -3.40 1.34
C GLY A 92 -17.80 -2.67 0.54
N GLU A 93 -17.44 -1.98 -0.55
CA GLU A 93 -18.41 -1.34 -1.43
C GLU A 93 -19.20 -2.35 -2.29
N GLN A 94 -18.59 -3.47 -2.68
CA GLN A 94 -19.28 -4.54 -3.40
C GLN A 94 -20.37 -5.18 -2.53
N MET A 95 -20.07 -5.51 -1.27
CA MET A 95 -21.04 -6.06 -0.32
C MET A 95 -22.22 -5.10 -0.05
N LYS A 96 -21.96 -3.79 0.06
CA LYS A 96 -23.02 -2.77 0.23
C LYS A 96 -23.94 -2.69 -0.99
N ARG A 97 -23.42 -2.88 -2.21
CA ARG A 97 -24.23 -2.87 -3.44
C ARG A 97 -25.13 -4.11 -3.53
N GLU A 98 -24.64 -5.26 -3.10
CA GLU A 98 -25.41 -6.52 -3.09
C GLU A 98 -26.55 -6.49 -2.04
N THR A 99 -26.32 -5.88 -0.87
CA THR A 99 -27.33 -5.74 0.19
C THR A 99 -28.33 -4.62 -0.05
N ALA A 100 -27.98 -3.57 -0.81
CA ALA A 100 -28.90 -2.50 -1.19
C ALA A 100 -29.81 -2.85 -2.40
N GLY A 101 -29.58 -3.99 -3.04
CA GLY A 101 -30.37 -4.51 -4.17
C GLY A 101 -31.45 -5.54 -3.78
N HIS A 102 -31.66 -5.77 -2.48
CA HIS A 102 -32.73 -6.61 -1.90
C HIS A 102 -33.68 -5.74 -1.05
#